data_AF-A0A1W9LXM0-F1
#
_entry.id   AF-A0A1W9LXM0-F1
#
_cell.length_a   1.000
_cell.length_b   1.000
_cell.length_c   1.000
_cell.angle_alpha   90.00
_cell.angle_beta   90.00
_cell.angle_gamma   90.00
#
_symmetry.space_group_name_H-M   'P 1'
#
loop_
_entity.id
_entity.type
_entity.pdbx_description
1 polymer ?
#
loop_
_entity_poly.entity_id
_entity_poly.type
_entity_poly.pdbx_seq_one_letter_code
_entity_poly.pdbx_strand_id
1 'polypeptide(L)'
;MKTVEISNPFLTVGELIESFNKENIILRTPEGRMFVFAEIDDFDREIQLTRDNKELINFLDARSKETKTCTLAQMRQRLGLN
;
A
#
# COMPACT_ATOMS: atom_id res chain seq x y z
N MET A 1 3.83 14.62 -1.67
CA MET A 1 3.03 15.05 -2.86
C MET A 1 3.73 16.24 -3.50
N LYS A 2 4.00 16.15 -4.81
CA LYS A 2 4.75 17.18 -5.56
C LYS A 2 3.90 17.71 -6.72
N THR A 3 3.85 19.01 -6.93
CA THR A 3 3.16 19.61 -8.08
C THR A 3 4.15 19.89 -9.21
N VAL A 4 3.81 19.48 -10.42
CA VAL A 4 4.57 19.70 -11.66
C VAL A 4 3.68 20.46 -12.64
N GLU A 5 4.16 21.63 -13.07
CA GLU A 5 3.55 22.42 -14.13
C GLU A 5 3.92 21.80 -15.48
N ILE A 6 2.92 21.40 -16.27
CA ILE A 6 3.12 20.89 -17.64
C ILE A 6 3.31 22.10 -18.55
N SER A 7 4.53 22.63 -18.56
CA SER A 7 4.93 23.73 -19.45
C SER A 7 5.37 23.23 -20.82
N ASN A 8 5.78 21.96 -20.93
CA ASN A 8 6.19 21.33 -22.18
C ASN A 8 5.05 20.45 -22.74
N PRO A 9 4.52 20.75 -23.94
CA PRO A 9 3.48 19.94 -24.57
C PRO A 9 3.94 18.53 -24.98
N PHE A 10 5.25 18.25 -24.96
CA PHE A 10 5.84 16.97 -25.37
C PHE A 10 6.40 16.13 -24.22
N LEU A 11 6.08 16.46 -22.96
CA LEU A 11 6.52 15.65 -21.82
C LEU A 11 5.95 14.23 -21.98
N THR A 12 6.82 13.23 -22.09
CA THR A 12 6.40 11.85 -22.31
C THR A 12 6.00 11.20 -20.99
N VAL A 13 5.12 10.19 -21.06
CA VAL A 13 4.72 9.41 -19.88
C VAL A 13 5.92 8.68 -19.26
N GLY A 14 6.91 8.27 -20.06
CA GLY A 14 8.13 7.62 -19.57
C GLY A 14 8.99 8.54 -18.69
N GLU A 15 9.22 9.78 -19.14
CA GLU A 15 9.97 10.78 -18.36
C GLU A 15 9.26 11.14 -17.03
N LEU A 16 7.92 11.14 -17.03
CA LEU A 16 7.13 11.32 -15.81
C LEU A 16 7.35 10.17 -14.81
N ILE A 17 7.40 8.93 -15.29
CA ILE A 17 7.64 7.73 -14.46
C ILE A 17 9.05 7.74 -13.86
N GLU A 18 10.08 8.11 -14.62
CA GLU A 18 11.46 8.20 -14.07
C GLU A 18 11.60 9.29 -13.00
N SER A 19 10.80 10.35 -13.09
CA SER A 19 10.77 11.40 -12.08
C SER A 19 10.04 11.01 -10.79
N PHE A 20 9.39 9.84 -10.79
CA PHE A 20 8.57 9.34 -9.69
C PHE A 20 9.44 8.67 -8.63
N ASN A 21 9.40 9.17 -7.40
CA ASN A 21 10.10 8.56 -6.27
C ASN A 21 9.09 8.10 -5.20
N LYS A 22 8.13 7.24 -5.61
CA LYS A 22 7.05 6.67 -4.78
C LYS A 22 6.08 7.67 -4.14
N GLU A 23 6.03 8.90 -4.62
CA GLU A 23 5.08 9.92 -4.14
C GLU A 23 4.17 10.42 -5.25
N ASN A 24 2.87 10.56 -4.95
CA ASN A 24 1.88 11.12 -5.88
C ASN A 24 2.29 12.50 -6.41
N ILE A 25 2.20 12.66 -7.74
CA ILE A 25 2.48 13.90 -8.45
C ILE A 25 1.16 14.54 -8.88
N ILE A 26 1.02 15.84 -8.62
CA ILE A 26 -0.06 16.65 -9.18
C ILE A 26 0.45 17.28 -10.47
N LEU A 27 -0.21 16.98 -11.57
CA LEU A 27 0.05 17.59 -12.87
C LEU A 27 -0.89 18.79 -13.05
N ARG A 28 -0.33 19.98 -13.25
CA ARG A 28 -1.12 21.18 -13.55
C ARG A 28 -0.88 21.62 -14.98
N THR A 29 -1.95 21.84 -15.71
CA THR A 29 -1.88 22.36 -17.08
C THR A 29 -1.86 23.89 -17.09
N PRO A 30 -1.36 24.53 -18.17
CA PRO A 30 -1.33 25.99 -18.28
C PRO A 30 -2.72 26.64 -18.15
N GLU A 31 -3.77 25.95 -18.59
CA GLU A 31 -5.16 26.37 -18.42
C GLU A 31 -5.73 26.15 -17.01
N GLY A 32 -4.91 25.63 -16.09
CA GLY A 32 -5.23 25.49 -14.67
C GLY A 32 -5.94 24.18 -14.29
N ARG A 33 -6.08 23.22 -15.21
CA ARG A 33 -6.62 21.89 -14.87
C ARG A 33 -5.59 21.11 -14.07
N MET A 34 -6.06 20.32 -13.11
CA MET A 34 -5.21 19.53 -12.24
C MET A 34 -5.55 18.04 -12.39
N PHE A 35 -4.51 17.21 -12.49
CA PHE A 35 -4.61 15.76 -12.56
C PHE A 35 -3.68 15.15 -11.51
N VAL A 36 -4.00 13.94 -11.06
CA VAL A 36 -3.12 13.16 -10.19
C VAL A 36 -2.48 12.07 -11.03
N PHE A 37 -1.15 12.06 -11.03
CA PHE A 37 -0.34 10.95 -11.54
C PHE A 37 0.17 10.19 -10.32
N ALA A 38 -0.28 8.95 -10.18
CA ALA A 38 0.08 8.06 -9.10
C ALA A 38 0.43 6.71 -9.69
N GLU A 39 1.47 6.08 -9.13
CA GLU A 39 1.65 4.64 -9.33
C GLU A 39 0.39 3.93 -8.85
N ILE A 40 -0.07 2.94 -9.63
CA ILE A 40 -1.09 2.03 -9.13
C ILE A 40 -0.35 1.08 -8.20
N ASP A 41 -0.23 1.48 -6.93
CA ASP A 41 0.25 0.61 -5.87
C ASP A 41 -0.94 -0.22 -5.38
N ASP A 42 -0.96 -1.49 -5.79
CA ASP A 42 -1.99 -2.43 -5.35
C ASP A 42 -1.96 -2.66 -3.83
N PHE A 43 -0.89 -2.26 -3.13
CA PHE A 43 -0.78 -2.43 -1.68
C PHE A 43 -1.83 -1.63 -0.89
N ASP A 44 -2.08 -0.37 -1.25
CA ASP A 44 -3.13 0.43 -0.60
C ASP A 44 -4.52 -0.18 -0.86
N ARG A 45 -4.71 -0.74 -2.06
CA ARG A 45 -5.94 -1.45 -2.43
C ARG A 45 -6.08 -2.76 -1.67
N GLU A 46 -5.01 -3.52 -1.52
CA GLU A 46 -4.95 -4.77 -0.76
C GLU A 46 -5.21 -4.53 0.73
N ILE A 47 -4.66 -3.47 1.32
CA ILE A 47 -4.97 -3.05 2.70
C ILE A 47 -6.45 -2.77 2.84
N GLN A 48 -7.04 -2.01 1.92
CA GLN A 48 -8.47 -1.69 1.96
C GLN A 48 -9.32 -2.97 1.86
N LEU A 49 -9.02 -3.84 0.90
CA LEU A 49 -9.72 -5.12 0.72
C LEU A 49 -9.57 -6.04 1.94
N THR A 50 -8.40 -6.06 2.57
CA THR A 50 -8.12 -6.83 3.79
C THR A 50 -8.93 -6.30 4.97
N ARG A 51 -9.07 -4.97 5.11
CA ARG A 51 -9.90 -4.34 6.14
C ARG A 51 -11.40 -4.60 5.92
N ASP A 52 -11.83 -4.66 4.67
CA ASP A 52 -13.23 -4.92 4.32
C ASP A 52 -13.62 -6.41 4.48
N ASN A 53 -12.62 -7.31 4.59
CA ASN A 53 -12.86 -8.72 4.87
C ASN A 53 -13.25 -8.95 6.34
N LYS A 54 -14.57 -8.90 6.60
CA LYS A 54 -15.14 -9.09 7.94
C LYS A 54 -14.76 -10.43 8.59
N GLU A 55 -14.64 -11.50 7.82
CA GLU A 55 -14.27 -12.81 8.37
C GLU A 55 -12.85 -12.77 8.93
N LEU A 56 -11.91 -12.23 8.16
CA LEU A 56 -10.53 -12.04 8.59
C LEU A 56 -10.44 -11.11 9.81
N ILE A 57 -11.10 -9.96 9.78
CA ILE A 57 -11.04 -8.99 10.89
C ILE A 57 -11.62 -9.59 12.18
N ASN A 58 -12.74 -10.33 12.10
CA ASN A 58 -13.30 -11.00 13.27
C ASN A 58 -12.36 -12.09 13.81
N PHE A 59 -11.71 -12.86 12.94
CA PHE A 59 -10.72 -13.85 13.33
C PHE A 59 -9.53 -13.20 14.05
N LEU A 60 -9.01 -12.10 13.50
CA LEU A 60 -7.89 -11.35 14.10
C LEU A 60 -8.27 -10.72 15.43
N ASP A 61 -9.47 -10.15 15.57
CA ASP A 61 -9.96 -9.60 16.85
C ASP A 61 -10.02 -10.70 17.93
N ALA A 62 -10.55 -11.88 17.58
CA ALA A 62 -10.57 -13.03 18.48
C ALA A 62 -9.16 -13.48 18.90
N ARG A 63 -8.22 -13.54 17.94
CA ARG A 63 -6.82 -13.90 18.19
C ARG A 63 -6.07 -12.86 19.03
N SER A 64 -6.36 -11.58 18.86
CA SER A 64 -5.71 -10.50 19.64
C SER A 64 -6.01 -10.58 21.14
N LYS A 65 -7.13 -11.20 21.50
CA LYS A 65 -7.58 -11.42 22.89
C LYS A 65 -7.02 -12.71 23.49
N GLU A 66 -6.27 -13.50 22.74
CA GLU A 66 -5.72 -14.77 23.21
C GLU A 66 -4.54 -14.53 24.17
N THR A 67 -4.72 -14.90 25.43
CA THR A 67 -3.73 -14.68 26.50
C THR A 67 -2.76 -15.85 26.67
N LYS A 68 -3.04 -16.98 26.03
CA LYS A 68 -2.21 -18.18 26.13
C LYS A 68 -0.99 -18.04 25.23
N THR A 69 0.18 -17.90 25.84
CA THR A 69 1.45 -17.98 25.15
C THR A 69 2.07 -19.36 25.34
N CYS A 70 2.88 -19.80 24.38
CA CYS A 70 3.76 -20.96 24.55
C CYS A 70 5.16 -20.58 24.07
N THR A 71 6.17 -21.20 24.65
CA THR A 71 7.55 -20.96 24.22
C THR A 71 7.81 -21.64 22.88
N LEU A 72 8.81 -21.14 22.14
CA LEU A 72 9.23 -21.77 20.89
C LEU A 72 9.62 -23.25 21.10
N ALA A 73 10.24 -23.58 22.24
CA ALA A 73 10.58 -24.96 22.60
C ALA A 73 9.34 -25.85 22.77
N GLN A 74 8.32 -25.36 23.48
CA GLN A 74 7.04 -26.06 23.64
C GLN A 74 6.34 -26.28 22.28
N MET A 75 6.41 -25.29 21.39
CA MET A 75 5.82 -25.40 20.06
C MET A 75 6.57 -26.40 19.17
N ARG A 76 7.91 -26.40 19.18
CA ARG A 76 8.72 -27.39 18.44
C ARG A 76 8.43 -28.82 18.89
N GLN A 77 8.32 -29.04 20.19
CA GLN A 77 7.97 -30.34 20.74
C GLN A 77 6.57 -30.80 20.28
N ARG A 78 5.57 -29.92 20.30
CA ARG A 78 4.21 -30.21 19.82
C ARG A 78 4.16 -30.55 18.32
N LEU A 79 5.03 -29.95 17.53
CA LEU A 79 5.11 -30.17 16.09
C LEU A 79 6.04 -31.34 15.70
N GLY A 80 6.67 -32.03 16.66
CA GLY A 80 7.61 -33.12 16.39
C GLY A 80 8.93 -32.66 15.76
N LEU A 81 9.28 -31.38 15.90
CA LEU A 81 10.46 -30.74 15.31
C LEU A 81 11.66 -30.73 16.28
N ASN A 82 11.88 -31.83 17.01
CA ASN A 82 12.93 -31.95 18.01
C ASN A 82 14.33 -31.69 17.44
#